data_AF-A0A811SB62-F1
#
_entry.id   AF-A0A811SB62-F1
#
_cell.length_a   1.000
_cell.length_b   1.000
_cell.length_c   1.000
_cell.angle_alpha   90.00
_cell.angle_beta   90.00
_cell.angle_gamma   90.00
#
_symmetry.space_group_name_H-M   'P 1'
#
loop_
_entity.id
_entity.type
_entity.pdbx_description
1 polymer ?
#
loop_
_entity_poly.entity_id
_entity_poly.type
_entity_poly.pdbx_seq_one_letter_code
_entity_poly.pdbx_strand_id
1 'polypeptide(L)'
;MDGNQREKVKKGDLTGAKVYVQAKPMLGGMVTDLVVMIFYLFNGPAHAKVGLIPSIPLGKIGEHVGDWEHVMLRVSNFSGELLRMYFSQHSAGTWVDASRLEYLDGDGGNRPVVYASQHGHAFYPNVGTVLQGNMSLGIGIQNDCARGSRLDTGAGRCEVVSAEYLDVNELAWLGFEREWGPREVYDIGREINYAARILPRSVRERLAKLVEKVLVGEGPTGPKMHGNWRNDEREA
;
A
#
# COMPACT_ATOMS: atom_id res chain seq x y z
N MET A 1 -21.69 -8.55 -16.02
CA MET A 1 -21.01 -7.28 -16.30
C MET A 1 -20.29 -7.42 -17.63
N ASP A 2 -20.43 -6.45 -18.53
CA ASP A 2 -19.53 -6.40 -19.70
C ASP A 2 -18.10 -6.05 -19.23
N GLY A 3 -17.09 -6.32 -20.07
CA GLY A 3 -15.69 -6.10 -19.70
C GLY A 3 -15.37 -4.63 -19.40
N ASN A 4 -16.08 -3.69 -20.00
CA ASN A 4 -15.81 -2.26 -19.87
C ASN A 4 -16.29 -1.73 -18.51
N GLN A 5 -17.44 -2.22 -18.04
CA GLN A 5 -17.95 -1.94 -16.69
C GLN A 5 -17.02 -2.49 -15.61
N ARG A 6 -16.47 -3.70 -15.80
CA ARG A 6 -15.51 -4.29 -14.85
C ARG A 6 -14.27 -3.44 -14.71
N GLU A 7 -13.68 -3.00 -15.83
CA GLU A 7 -12.49 -2.15 -15.82
C GLU A 7 -12.76 -0.77 -15.21
N LYS A 8 -13.95 -0.20 -15.44
CA LYS A 8 -14.34 1.06 -14.80
C LYS A 8 -14.39 0.94 -13.28
N VAL A 9 -14.94 -0.15 -12.75
CA VAL A 9 -15.00 -0.39 -11.30
C VAL A 9 -13.61 -0.61 -10.71
N LYS A 10 -12.75 -1.40 -11.37
CA LYS A 10 -11.37 -1.63 -10.91
C LYS A 10 -10.56 -0.33 -10.77
N LYS A 11 -10.73 0.62 -11.70
CA LYS A 11 -10.04 1.91 -11.66
C LYS A 11 -10.50 2.84 -10.54
N GLY A 12 -11.69 2.61 -9.97
CA GLY A 12 -12.27 3.44 -8.94
C GLY A 12 -12.58 4.87 -9.40
N ASP A 13 -12.83 5.74 -8.42
CA ASP A 13 -13.12 7.15 -8.61
C ASP A 13 -12.31 7.99 -7.62
N LEU A 14 -11.18 8.53 -8.07
CA LEU A 14 -10.33 9.40 -7.26
C LEU A 14 -11.06 10.70 -6.87
N THR A 15 -11.97 11.20 -7.70
CA THR A 15 -12.69 12.44 -7.40
C THR A 15 -13.68 12.24 -6.24
N GLY A 16 -14.34 11.08 -6.16
CA GLY A 16 -15.23 10.72 -5.06
C GLY A 16 -14.57 10.03 -3.85
N ALA A 17 -13.29 9.69 -3.94
CA ALA A 17 -12.59 8.93 -2.89
C ALA A 17 -12.53 9.68 -1.54
N LYS A 18 -12.84 8.94 -0.47
CA LYS A 18 -12.62 9.32 0.93
C LYS A 18 -11.36 8.65 1.46
N VAL A 19 -10.80 9.24 2.52
CA VAL A 19 -9.77 8.59 3.34
C VAL A 19 -10.27 8.44 4.77
N TYR A 20 -9.88 7.36 5.42
CA TYR A 20 -10.32 7.05 6.78
C TYR A 20 -9.16 7.25 7.73
N VAL A 21 -9.40 7.95 8.84
CA VAL A 21 -8.34 8.33 9.77
C VAL A 21 -8.58 7.69 11.12
N GLN A 22 -7.57 6.96 11.60
CA GLN A 22 -7.46 6.58 12.99
C GLN A 22 -6.49 7.53 13.69
N ALA A 23 -6.88 8.10 14.83
CA ALA A 23 -5.98 8.87 15.69
C ALA A 23 -5.59 8.03 16.91
N LYS A 24 -4.29 7.84 17.13
CA LYS A 24 -3.73 7.05 18.23
C LYS A 24 -2.78 7.93 19.07
N PRO A 25 -3.02 8.10 20.38
CA PRO A 25 -2.01 8.67 21.27
C PRO A 25 -0.86 7.69 21.42
N MET A 26 0.38 8.17 21.25
CA MET A 26 1.58 7.34 21.32
C MET A 26 2.61 7.96 22.24
N LEU A 27 3.59 7.15 22.66
CA LEU A 27 4.71 7.57 23.52
C LEU A 27 4.24 8.32 24.77
N GLY A 28 3.28 7.74 25.50
CA GLY A 28 2.71 8.36 26.70
C GLY A 28 1.87 9.62 26.44
N GLY A 29 1.39 9.81 25.21
CA GLY A 29 0.60 10.99 24.82
C GLY A 29 1.45 12.19 24.40
N MET A 30 2.78 12.04 24.26
CA MET A 30 3.65 13.09 23.74
C MET A 30 3.43 13.36 22.25
N VAL A 31 3.00 12.33 21.51
CA VAL A 31 2.72 12.42 20.08
C VAL A 31 1.37 11.78 19.77
N THR A 32 0.78 12.20 18.66
CA THR A 32 -0.41 11.55 18.08
C THR A 32 -0.04 11.02 16.71
N ASP A 33 -0.30 9.74 16.50
CA ASP A 33 -0.22 9.11 15.19
C ASP A 33 -1.59 9.22 14.50
N LEU A 34 -1.60 9.85 13.33
CA LEU A 34 -2.75 9.91 12.43
C LEU A 34 -2.53 8.88 11.32
N VAL A 35 -3.23 7.75 11.41
CA VAL A 35 -3.18 6.67 10.42
C VAL A 35 -4.20 6.97 9.34
N VAL A 36 -3.73 7.38 8.17
CA VAL A 36 -4.56 7.69 7.00
C VAL A 36 -4.65 6.43 6.14
N MET A 37 -5.82 5.82 6.12
CA MET A 37 -6.11 4.56 5.45
C MET A 37 -6.86 4.81 4.14
N ILE A 38 -6.42 4.12 3.10
CA ILE A 38 -6.95 4.22 1.74
C ILE A 38 -7.37 2.82 1.29
N PHE A 39 -8.59 2.73 0.78
CA PHE A 39 -9.12 1.49 0.20
C PHE A 39 -9.05 1.53 -1.31
N TYR A 40 -8.35 0.58 -1.92
CA TYR A 40 -8.36 0.36 -3.35
C TYR A 40 -9.35 -0.75 -3.68
N LEU A 41 -10.14 -0.57 -4.75
CA LEU A 41 -11.13 -1.58 -5.14
C LEU A 41 -10.50 -2.84 -5.73
N PHE A 42 -9.27 -2.74 -6.26
CA PHE A 42 -8.59 -3.85 -6.92
C PHE A 42 -7.08 -3.64 -6.92
N ASN A 43 -6.33 -4.60 -6.40
CA ASN A 43 -4.88 -4.72 -6.56
C ASN A 43 -4.56 -5.44 -7.87
N GLY A 44 -3.63 -4.89 -8.65
CA GLY A 44 -3.31 -5.38 -9.99
C GLY A 44 -2.22 -6.46 -10.02
N PRO A 45 -1.83 -6.90 -11.21
CA PRO A 45 -0.86 -7.97 -11.35
C PRO A 45 0.56 -7.50 -11.03
N ALA A 46 1.29 -8.34 -10.30
CA ALA A 46 2.66 -8.08 -9.92
C ALA A 46 3.63 -8.23 -11.10
N HIS A 47 4.74 -7.52 -10.99
CA HIS A 47 5.88 -7.62 -11.91
C HIS A 47 7.12 -8.07 -11.13
N ALA A 48 7.95 -8.90 -11.75
CA ALA A 48 9.22 -9.33 -11.18
C ALA A 48 10.41 -8.75 -11.94
N LYS A 49 11.46 -8.42 -11.20
CA LYS A 49 12.78 -8.08 -11.72
C LYS A 49 13.75 -9.20 -11.37
N VAL A 50 14.55 -9.66 -12.35
CA VAL A 50 15.62 -10.65 -12.11
C VAL A 50 16.89 -10.24 -12.85
N GLY A 51 17.77 -9.53 -12.15
CA GLY A 51 19.04 -9.03 -12.68
C GLY A 51 18.83 -8.11 -13.88
N LEU A 52 19.55 -8.37 -14.97
CA LEU A 52 19.50 -7.56 -16.20
C LEU A 52 18.30 -7.86 -17.10
N ILE A 53 17.46 -8.84 -16.76
CA ILE A 53 16.29 -9.18 -17.56
C ILE A 53 15.29 -8.02 -17.46
N PRO A 54 14.64 -7.61 -18.57
CA PRO A 54 13.52 -6.67 -18.53
C PRO A 54 12.46 -7.09 -17.52
N SER A 55 11.62 -6.14 -17.09
CA SER A 55 10.53 -6.45 -16.15
C SER A 55 9.67 -7.62 -16.67
N ILE A 56 9.41 -8.60 -15.82
CA ILE A 56 8.71 -9.84 -16.15
C ILE A 56 7.29 -9.73 -15.59
N PRO A 57 6.25 -9.62 -16.43
CA PRO A 57 4.88 -9.64 -15.95
C PRO A 57 4.56 -11.03 -15.37
N LEU A 58 3.90 -11.07 -14.21
CA LEU A 58 3.53 -12.32 -13.53
C LEU A 58 2.11 -12.79 -13.86
N GLY A 59 1.57 -12.36 -15.00
CA GLY A 59 0.22 -12.72 -15.42
C GLY A 59 -0.80 -12.12 -14.47
N LYS A 60 -1.53 -12.96 -13.73
CA LYS A 60 -2.53 -12.54 -12.72
C LYS A 60 -2.05 -12.68 -11.27
N ILE A 61 -0.81 -13.09 -11.07
CA ILE A 61 -0.25 -13.26 -9.72
C ILE A 61 -0.23 -11.90 -9.02
N GLY A 62 -0.74 -11.86 -7.78
CA GLY A 62 -0.88 -10.64 -6.99
C GLY A 62 -2.24 -9.94 -7.15
N GLU A 63 -3.05 -10.28 -8.16
CA GLU A 63 -4.37 -9.67 -8.33
C GLU A 63 -5.32 -10.09 -7.20
N HIS A 64 -5.97 -9.11 -6.57
CA HIS A 64 -7.08 -9.36 -5.64
C HIS A 64 -8.06 -8.17 -5.59
N VAL A 65 -9.31 -8.47 -5.20
CA VAL A 65 -10.34 -7.45 -5.00
C VAL A 65 -10.22 -6.87 -3.60
N GLY A 66 -10.38 -5.55 -3.49
CA GLY A 66 -10.11 -4.81 -2.26
C GLY A 66 -8.62 -4.71 -1.98
N ASP A 67 -8.19 -3.67 -1.29
CA ASP A 67 -6.85 -3.54 -0.75
C ASP A 67 -6.85 -2.40 0.26
N TRP A 68 -6.26 -2.62 1.43
CA TRP A 68 -6.16 -1.61 2.47
C TRP A 68 -4.71 -1.23 2.66
N GLU A 69 -4.38 0.01 2.33
CA GLU A 69 -3.05 0.57 2.53
C GLU A 69 -3.13 1.78 3.47
N HIS A 70 -2.01 2.14 4.09
CA HIS A 70 -2.01 3.29 4.99
C HIS A 70 -0.68 4.07 4.99
N VAL A 71 -0.80 5.36 5.25
CA VAL A 71 0.33 6.21 5.63
C VAL A 71 0.07 6.73 7.03
N MET A 72 1.11 6.90 7.84
CA MET A 72 0.97 7.44 9.19
C MET A 72 1.69 8.77 9.32
N LEU A 73 1.04 9.76 9.93
CA LEU A 73 1.67 11.02 10.30
C LEU A 73 1.88 11.01 11.81
N ARG A 74 3.13 11.15 12.28
CA ARG A 74 3.43 11.30 13.71
C ARG A 74 3.59 12.78 14.05
N VAL A 75 2.66 13.32 14.83
CA VAL A 75 2.57 14.74 15.17
C VAL A 75 2.90 14.97 16.64
N SER A 76 3.70 16.00 16.92
CA SER A 76 3.99 16.44 18.29
C SER A 76 2.75 17.06 18.93
N ASN A 77 2.34 16.57 20.11
CA ASN A 77 1.24 17.19 20.86
C ASN A 77 1.65 18.50 21.55
N PHE A 78 2.95 18.83 21.58
CA PHE A 78 3.46 20.07 22.16
C PHE A 78 3.54 21.21 21.15
N SER A 79 4.05 20.93 19.94
CA SER A 79 4.26 21.94 18.90
C SER A 79 3.22 21.90 17.78
N GLY A 80 2.48 20.79 17.63
CA GLY A 80 1.59 20.57 16.49
C GLY A 80 2.33 20.24 15.19
N GLU A 81 3.66 20.09 15.24
CA GLU A 81 4.47 19.84 14.06
C GLU A 81 4.49 18.35 13.68
N LEU A 82 4.53 18.10 12.37
CA LEU A 82 4.82 16.77 11.83
C LEU A 82 6.28 16.42 12.11
N LEU A 83 6.50 15.30 12.81
CA LEU A 83 7.84 14.82 13.14
C LEU A 83 8.39 13.88 12.07
N ARG A 84 7.55 12.94 11.63
CA ARG A 84 7.90 11.92 10.63
C ARG A 84 6.64 11.27 10.05
N MET A 85 6.80 10.62 8.91
CA MET A 85 5.75 9.82 8.28
C MET A 85 6.18 8.37 8.11
N TYR A 86 5.24 7.45 8.30
CA TYR A 86 5.41 6.04 7.99
C TYR A 86 4.72 5.70 6.68
N PHE A 87 5.41 4.99 5.80
CA PHE A 87 4.92 4.56 4.50
C PHE A 87 4.74 3.03 4.50
N SER A 88 3.48 2.54 4.45
CA SER A 88 3.21 1.10 4.43
C SER A 88 3.75 0.45 3.16
N GLN A 89 4.42 -0.69 3.32
CA GLN A 89 4.98 -1.48 2.24
C GLN A 89 4.75 -2.96 2.55
N HIS A 90 3.67 -3.51 2.03
CA HIS A 90 3.30 -4.90 2.23
C HIS A 90 3.09 -5.21 3.73
N SER A 91 3.94 -6.03 4.33
CA SER A 91 3.84 -6.44 5.75
C SER A 91 4.60 -5.54 6.74
N ALA A 92 5.31 -4.52 6.25
CA ALA A 92 6.13 -3.58 7.03
C ALA A 92 6.10 -2.21 6.34
N GLY A 93 7.15 -1.41 6.47
CA GLY A 93 7.20 -0.06 5.92
C GLY A 93 8.40 0.73 6.41
N THR A 94 8.41 2.02 6.11
CA THR A 94 9.57 2.88 6.42
C THR A 94 9.13 4.19 7.05
N TRP A 95 9.79 4.56 8.15
CA TRP A 95 9.70 5.90 8.72
C TRP A 95 10.65 6.87 8.02
N VAL A 96 10.15 8.06 7.72
CA VAL A 96 10.93 9.15 7.12
C VAL A 96 10.69 10.43 7.91
N ASP A 97 11.76 11.06 8.37
CA ASP A 97 11.70 12.33 9.08
C ASP A 97 11.07 13.42 8.22
N ALA A 98 10.30 14.31 8.86
CA ALA A 98 9.56 15.37 8.15
C ALA A 98 10.47 16.25 7.28
N SER A 99 11.71 16.49 7.71
CA SER A 99 12.70 17.28 6.97
C SER A 99 13.20 16.62 5.67
N ARG A 100 12.94 15.32 5.48
CA ARG A 100 13.37 14.52 4.33
C ARG A 100 12.22 14.17 3.39
N LEU A 101 11.00 14.60 3.71
CA LEU A 101 9.83 14.37 2.89
C LEU A 101 9.83 15.30 1.68
N GLU A 102 9.22 14.83 0.60
CA GLU A 102 8.80 15.70 -0.49
C GLU A 102 7.52 16.44 -0.09
N TYR A 103 7.44 17.73 -0.41
CA TYR A 103 6.24 18.55 -0.21
C TYR A 103 5.75 19.10 -1.53
N LEU A 104 4.43 19.24 -1.66
CA LEU A 104 3.81 19.80 -2.85
C LEU A 104 4.14 21.31 -2.97
N ASP A 105 4.70 21.70 -4.10
CA ASP A 105 4.98 23.10 -4.43
C ASP A 105 3.69 23.93 -4.55
N GLY A 106 3.76 25.21 -4.16
CA GLY A 106 2.71 26.20 -4.41
C GLY A 106 1.69 26.44 -3.29
N ASP A 107 1.59 25.56 -2.29
CA ASP A 107 0.65 25.68 -1.16
C ASP A 107 1.32 26.01 0.19
N GLY A 108 2.47 26.71 0.14
CA GLY A 108 3.24 27.05 1.33
C GLY A 108 4.08 25.90 1.92
N GLY A 109 4.21 24.78 1.21
CA GLY A 109 5.15 23.69 1.55
C GLY A 109 4.71 22.78 2.70
N ASN A 110 3.45 22.80 3.11
CA ASN A 110 2.94 22.06 4.28
C ASN A 110 2.22 20.75 3.95
N ARG A 111 2.28 20.31 2.69
CA ARG A 111 1.55 19.14 2.17
C ARG A 111 2.54 18.06 1.74
N PRO A 112 2.87 17.09 2.60
CA PRO A 112 3.77 16.02 2.23
C PRO A 112 3.16 15.14 1.13
N VAL A 113 4.01 14.64 0.24
CA VAL A 113 3.63 13.82 -0.91
C VAL A 113 3.87 12.34 -0.60
N VAL A 114 2.92 11.51 -1.02
CA VAL A 114 3.00 10.06 -0.91
C VAL A 114 2.81 9.48 -2.31
N TYR A 115 3.66 8.52 -2.69
CA TYR A 115 3.56 7.81 -3.95
C TYR A 115 3.08 6.38 -3.71
N ALA A 116 1.95 6.01 -4.33
CA ALA A 116 1.50 4.63 -4.38
C ALA A 116 2.21 3.89 -5.51
N SER A 117 2.69 2.68 -5.26
CA SER A 117 3.23 1.84 -6.32
C SER A 117 2.13 1.38 -7.28
N GLN A 118 2.47 1.27 -8.55
CA GLN A 118 1.56 0.75 -9.56
C GLN A 118 1.17 -0.69 -9.20
N HIS A 119 -0.13 -0.98 -9.25
CA HIS A 119 -0.75 -2.26 -8.91
C HIS A 119 -0.72 -2.61 -7.43
N GLY A 120 0.47 -2.75 -6.84
CA GLY A 120 0.65 -3.25 -5.47
C GLY A 120 0.37 -2.23 -4.36
N HIS A 121 0.17 -0.96 -4.70
CA HIS A 121 -0.25 0.15 -3.83
C HIS A 121 0.61 0.49 -2.61
N ALA A 122 1.65 -0.28 -2.31
CA ALA A 122 2.67 0.06 -1.32
C ALA A 122 3.13 1.51 -1.48
N PHE A 123 3.22 2.22 -0.37
CA PHE A 123 3.54 3.64 -0.33
C PHE A 123 5.03 3.90 -0.20
N TYR A 124 5.49 4.93 -0.90
CA TYR A 124 6.88 5.35 -0.92
C TYR A 124 7.00 6.88 -0.83
N PRO A 125 8.08 7.39 -0.19
CA PRO A 125 8.33 8.82 -0.05
C PRO A 125 8.82 9.48 -1.34
N ASN A 126 9.25 8.70 -2.33
CA ASN A 126 9.86 9.19 -3.57
C ASN A 126 9.36 8.38 -4.78
N VAL A 127 9.44 9.00 -5.96
CA VAL A 127 9.29 8.28 -7.24
C VAL A 127 10.45 7.32 -7.48
N GLY A 128 10.24 6.35 -8.35
CA GLY A 128 11.24 5.38 -8.77
C GLY A 128 10.79 3.94 -8.56
N THR A 129 11.72 3.01 -8.76
CA THR A 129 11.48 1.58 -8.62
C THR A 129 12.07 1.06 -7.32
N VAL A 130 11.27 0.42 -6.49
CA VAL A 130 11.72 -0.32 -5.30
C VAL A 130 11.49 -1.82 -5.50
N LEU A 131 12.50 -2.63 -5.23
CA LEU A 131 12.38 -4.09 -5.33
C LEU A 131 12.13 -4.71 -3.96
N GLN A 132 10.98 -5.36 -3.80
CA GLN A 132 10.71 -6.23 -2.66
C GLN A 132 11.46 -7.56 -2.87
N GLY A 133 12.66 -7.66 -2.33
CA GLY A 133 13.54 -8.81 -2.51
C GLY A 133 14.99 -8.46 -2.24
N ASN A 134 15.89 -9.02 -3.03
CA ASN A 134 17.31 -8.75 -2.96
C ASN A 134 17.67 -7.62 -3.95
N MET A 135 17.70 -6.38 -3.46
CA MET A 135 18.05 -5.21 -4.27
C MET A 135 19.48 -5.28 -4.83
N SER A 136 20.46 -5.80 -4.08
CA SER A 136 21.86 -5.85 -4.55
C SER A 136 22.07 -6.80 -5.73
N LEU A 137 21.21 -7.81 -5.86
CA LEU A 137 21.18 -8.70 -7.03
C LEU A 137 20.19 -8.24 -8.12
N GLY A 138 19.43 -7.17 -7.89
CA GLY A 138 18.37 -6.72 -8.77
C GLY A 138 17.24 -7.74 -8.90
N ILE A 139 16.90 -8.44 -7.80
CA ILE A 139 15.93 -9.53 -7.79
C ILE A 139 14.81 -9.21 -6.81
N GLY A 140 13.59 -9.05 -7.29
CA GLY A 140 12.46 -8.78 -6.40
C GLY A 140 11.19 -8.48 -7.16
N ILE A 141 10.12 -8.27 -6.39
CA ILE A 141 8.86 -7.77 -6.92
C ILE A 141 8.99 -6.26 -7.09
N GLN A 142 8.59 -5.80 -8.25
CA GLN A 142 8.80 -4.43 -8.69
C GLN A 142 7.66 -3.55 -8.19
N ASN A 143 8.01 -2.51 -7.44
CA ASN A 143 7.11 -1.46 -7.00
C ASN A 143 7.52 -0.17 -7.70
N ASP A 144 6.80 0.20 -8.74
CA ASP A 144 7.09 1.40 -9.52
C ASP A 144 6.22 2.58 -9.09
N CYS A 145 6.85 3.68 -8.74
CA CYS A 145 6.20 4.93 -8.35
C CYS A 145 6.54 6.03 -9.35
N ALA A 146 5.54 6.79 -9.77
CA ALA A 146 5.72 7.95 -10.64
C ALA A 146 4.74 9.06 -10.29
N ARG A 147 5.00 10.28 -10.77
CA ARG A 147 4.03 11.38 -10.71
C ARG A 147 2.89 11.08 -11.68
N GLY A 148 1.66 11.15 -11.19
CA GLY A 148 0.45 10.90 -11.97
C GLY A 148 -0.71 11.76 -11.47
N SER A 149 -1.94 11.26 -11.63
CA SER A 149 -3.12 11.85 -11.00
C SER A 149 -2.93 11.92 -9.48
N ARG A 150 -3.45 12.99 -8.88
CA ARG A 150 -3.31 13.24 -7.44
C ARG A 150 -4.65 13.09 -6.71
N LEU A 151 -4.58 12.56 -5.50
CA LEU A 151 -5.65 12.63 -4.50
C LEU A 151 -5.16 13.56 -3.38
N ASP A 152 -5.86 14.66 -3.16
CA ASP A 152 -5.69 15.44 -1.92
C ASP A 152 -6.44 14.69 -0.83
N THR A 153 -5.71 14.12 0.14
CA THR A 153 -6.32 13.40 1.26
C THR A 153 -6.97 14.35 2.26
N GLY A 154 -6.63 15.65 2.23
CA GLY A 154 -7.26 16.70 3.02
C GLY A 154 -8.56 17.24 2.41
N ALA A 155 -8.90 18.49 2.74
CA ALA A 155 -10.00 19.25 2.13
C ALA A 155 -11.41 18.59 2.23
N GLY A 156 -11.75 18.02 3.39
CA GLY A 156 -13.09 17.46 3.65
C GLY A 156 -13.30 16.02 3.18
N ARG A 157 -12.23 15.33 2.76
CA ARG A 157 -12.25 13.89 2.41
C ARG A 157 -11.92 12.95 3.56
N CYS A 158 -11.37 13.50 4.65
CA CYS A 158 -11.07 12.74 5.87
C CYS A 158 -12.34 12.40 6.63
N GLU A 159 -12.52 11.13 6.94
CA GLU A 159 -13.48 10.64 7.90
C GLU A 159 -12.72 10.03 9.08
N VAL A 160 -12.82 10.64 10.26
CA VAL A 160 -12.19 10.08 11.46
C VAL A 160 -13.05 8.91 11.92
N VAL A 161 -12.50 7.71 11.86
CA VAL A 161 -13.24 6.46 12.09
C VAL A 161 -12.89 5.79 13.42
N SER A 162 -11.82 6.23 14.08
CA SER A 162 -11.43 5.72 15.39
C SER A 162 -10.53 6.72 16.10
N ALA A 163 -10.94 7.14 17.29
CA ALA A 163 -10.12 7.87 18.24
C ALA A 163 -10.69 7.57 19.64
N GLU A 164 -10.17 6.54 20.29
CA GLU A 164 -10.72 5.98 21.53
C GLU A 164 -10.85 7.03 22.65
N TYR A 165 -9.93 7.99 22.69
CA TYR A 165 -9.88 9.05 23.70
C TYR A 165 -10.79 10.25 23.42
N LEU A 166 -11.52 10.27 22.30
CA LEU A 166 -12.41 11.36 21.88
C LEU A 166 -13.86 10.89 21.65
N ASP A 167 -14.23 9.69 22.13
CA ASP A 167 -15.56 9.10 21.96
C ASP A 167 -16.04 9.09 20.49
N VAL A 168 -15.12 8.88 19.54
CA VAL A 168 -15.46 8.75 18.13
C VAL A 168 -16.23 7.45 17.90
N ASN A 169 -17.43 7.57 17.33
CA ASN A 169 -18.24 6.43 16.92
C ASN A 169 -17.57 5.69 15.76
N GLU A 170 -17.07 4.50 16.05
CA GLU A 170 -16.46 3.65 15.03
C GLU A 170 -17.48 3.17 14.00
N LEU A 171 -17.08 3.14 12.74
CA LEU A 171 -17.90 2.60 11.66
C LEU A 171 -17.95 1.07 11.75
N ALA A 172 -19.13 0.49 11.53
CA ALA A 172 -19.37 -0.95 11.69
C ALA A 172 -18.42 -1.83 10.85
N TRP A 173 -18.03 -1.35 9.65
CA TRP A 173 -17.14 -2.11 8.76
C TRP A 173 -15.72 -2.26 9.32
N LEU A 174 -15.29 -1.44 10.29
CA LEU A 174 -14.00 -1.62 10.96
C LEU A 174 -13.92 -2.96 11.71
N GLY A 175 -15.06 -3.49 12.16
CA GLY A 175 -15.17 -4.79 12.80
C GLY A 175 -15.26 -5.98 11.83
N PHE A 176 -15.11 -5.77 10.52
CA PHE A 176 -15.12 -6.87 9.56
C PHE A 176 -13.77 -7.59 9.53
N GLU A 177 -13.74 -8.80 10.07
CA GLU A 177 -12.51 -9.59 10.27
C GLU A 177 -12.18 -10.55 9.13
N ARG A 178 -13.01 -10.59 8.08
CA ARG A 178 -12.83 -11.49 6.93
C ARG A 178 -12.13 -10.79 5.77
N GLU A 179 -11.80 -11.58 4.76
CA GLU A 179 -11.28 -11.11 3.47
C GLU A 179 -12.29 -10.17 2.80
N TRP A 180 -11.80 -9.05 2.29
CA TRP A 180 -12.59 -8.14 1.47
C TRP A 180 -12.62 -8.62 0.02
N GLY A 181 -13.82 -8.70 -0.56
CA GLY A 181 -14.02 -9.06 -1.97
C GLY A 181 -14.08 -10.56 -2.25
N PRO A 182 -14.45 -10.96 -3.48
CA PRO A 182 -14.46 -12.35 -3.90
C PRO A 182 -13.05 -12.90 -4.05
N ARG A 183 -12.90 -14.18 -3.70
CA ARG A 183 -11.66 -14.93 -3.92
C ARG A 183 -11.52 -15.30 -5.38
N GLU A 184 -10.50 -14.77 -6.05
CA GLU A 184 -10.12 -15.21 -7.39
C GLU A 184 -9.10 -16.35 -7.28
N VAL A 185 -9.45 -17.52 -7.81
CA VAL A 185 -8.56 -18.70 -7.81
C VAL A 185 -7.82 -18.72 -9.15
N TYR A 186 -6.50 -18.55 -9.09
CA TYR A 186 -5.62 -18.61 -10.25
C TYR A 186 -4.79 -19.89 -10.26
N ASP A 187 -4.58 -20.45 -11.45
CA ASP A 187 -3.58 -21.49 -11.65
C ASP A 187 -2.19 -20.82 -11.68
N ILE A 188 -1.63 -20.61 -10.49
CA ILE A 188 -0.33 -19.98 -10.28
C ILE A 188 0.76 -20.75 -11.05
N GLY A 189 0.67 -22.08 -11.11
CA GLY A 189 1.62 -22.91 -11.85
C GLY A 189 1.60 -22.59 -13.34
N ARG A 190 0.41 -22.38 -13.92
CA ARG A 190 0.25 -21.95 -15.32
C ARG A 190 0.81 -20.55 -15.55
N GLU A 191 0.52 -19.59 -14.68
CA GLU A 191 1.02 -18.20 -14.82
C GLU A 191 2.55 -18.15 -14.71
N ILE A 192 3.16 -18.85 -13.74
CA ILE A 192 4.62 -19.00 -13.63
C ILE A 192 5.20 -19.64 -14.89
N ASN A 193 4.59 -20.75 -15.35
CA ASN A 193 5.10 -21.45 -16.53
C ASN A 193 5.02 -20.60 -17.79
N TYR A 194 3.99 -19.75 -17.91
CA TYR A 194 3.86 -18.80 -18.99
C TYR A 194 4.94 -17.70 -18.92
N ALA A 195 5.09 -17.06 -17.76
CA ALA A 195 6.10 -16.02 -17.52
C ALA A 195 7.53 -16.55 -17.67
N ALA A 196 7.78 -17.78 -17.26
CA ALA A 196 9.09 -18.41 -17.27
C ALA A 196 9.43 -19.17 -18.56
N ARG A 197 8.50 -19.29 -19.51
CA ARG A 197 8.63 -20.19 -20.67
C ARG A 197 9.89 -19.94 -21.50
N ILE A 198 10.30 -18.67 -21.58
CA ILE A 198 11.42 -18.20 -22.38
C ILE A 198 12.66 -17.86 -21.54
N LEU A 199 12.60 -18.08 -20.22
CA LEU A 199 13.66 -17.71 -19.29
C LEU A 199 14.66 -18.86 -19.09
N PRO A 200 15.96 -18.57 -18.91
CA PRO A 200 16.94 -19.56 -18.49
C PRO A 200 16.52 -20.26 -17.19
N ARG A 201 16.91 -21.53 -17.02
CA ARG A 201 16.53 -22.36 -15.86
C ARG A 201 16.83 -21.69 -14.51
N SER A 202 18.00 -21.09 -14.36
CA SER A 202 18.41 -20.39 -13.14
C SER A 202 17.53 -19.18 -12.80
N VAL A 203 16.97 -18.53 -13.82
CA VAL A 203 16.04 -17.40 -13.69
C VAL A 203 14.66 -17.91 -13.29
N ARG A 204 14.20 -19.01 -13.91
CA ARG A 204 12.93 -19.66 -13.57
C ARG A 204 12.88 -20.07 -12.10
N GLU A 205 13.96 -20.65 -11.57
CA GLU A 205 14.06 -21.02 -10.15
C GLU A 205 14.00 -19.80 -9.22
N ARG A 206 14.63 -18.68 -9.61
CA ARG A 206 14.56 -17.41 -8.85
C ARG A 206 13.16 -16.79 -8.92
N LEU A 207 12.53 -16.83 -10.08
CA LEU A 207 11.18 -16.32 -10.30
C LEU A 207 10.15 -17.09 -9.46
N ALA A 208 10.24 -18.42 -9.44
CA ALA A 208 9.35 -19.27 -8.63
C ALA A 208 9.42 -18.90 -7.14
N LYS A 209 10.64 -18.69 -6.60
CA LYS A 209 10.85 -18.24 -5.21
C LYS A 209 10.29 -16.85 -4.92
N LEU A 210 10.30 -15.95 -5.91
CA LEU A 210 9.67 -14.63 -5.77
C LEU A 210 8.15 -14.75 -5.74
N VAL A 211 7.58 -15.56 -6.64
CA VAL A 211 6.13 -15.76 -6.70
C VAL A 211 5.60 -16.35 -5.40
N GLU A 212 6.27 -17.33 -4.80
CA GLU A 212 5.89 -17.85 -3.47
C GLU A 212 5.74 -16.76 -2.40
N LYS A 213 6.50 -15.66 -2.50
CA LYS A 213 6.40 -14.52 -1.59
C LYS A 213 5.28 -13.54 -1.93
N VAL A 214 4.83 -13.52 -3.18
CA VAL A 214 3.71 -12.68 -3.67
C VAL A 214 2.36 -13.34 -3.47
N LEU A 215 2.34 -14.65 -3.24
CA LEU A 215 1.13 -15.36 -2.84
C LEU A 215 0.75 -14.93 -1.42
N VAL A 216 0.18 -13.73 -1.34
CA VAL A 216 -0.58 -13.28 -0.19
C VAL A 216 -1.78 -14.22 -0.13
N GLY A 217 -1.89 -14.99 0.96
CA GLY A 217 -3.00 -15.91 1.15
C GLY A 217 -4.35 -15.22 1.15
N GLU A 218 -5.43 -16.01 1.16
CA GLU A 218 -6.80 -15.68 1.61
C GLU A 218 -7.43 -14.38 0.99
N GLY A 219 -6.91 -13.19 1.27
CA GLY A 219 -7.33 -11.91 0.69
C GLY A 219 -6.98 -10.76 1.66
N PRO A 220 -7.23 -9.50 1.30
CA PRO A 220 -6.99 -8.38 2.20
C PRO A 220 -7.98 -8.41 3.37
N THR A 221 -7.47 -8.40 4.60
CA THR A 221 -8.28 -8.34 5.82
C THR A 221 -8.64 -6.90 6.20
N GLY A 222 -9.62 -6.74 7.10
CA GLY A 222 -9.97 -5.44 7.64
C GLY A 222 -8.83 -4.80 8.46
N PRO A 223 -8.78 -3.46 8.56
CA PRO A 223 -7.70 -2.73 9.23
C PRO A 223 -7.42 -3.14 10.69
N LYS A 224 -8.47 -3.52 11.45
CA LYS A 224 -8.33 -4.00 12.83
C LYS A 224 -7.60 -5.34 12.98
N MET A 225 -7.50 -6.11 11.89
CA MET A 225 -6.80 -7.40 11.89
C MET A 225 -5.28 -7.24 11.84
N HIS A 226 -4.79 -6.04 11.55
CA HIS A 226 -3.36 -5.75 11.56
C HIS A 226 -2.92 -5.40 12.98
N GLY A 227 -1.84 -6.05 13.45
CA GLY A 227 -1.35 -5.86 14.84
C GLY A 227 -0.92 -4.43 15.19
N ASN A 228 -0.70 -3.59 14.18
CA ASN A 228 -0.40 -2.17 14.28
C ASN A 228 -1.64 -1.28 14.53
N TRP A 229 -2.86 -1.85 14.52
CA TRP A 229 -4.09 -1.10 14.83
C TRP A 229 -4.01 -0.42 16.19
N ARG A 230 -3.34 -1.04 17.18
CA ARG A 230 -3.10 -0.46 18.51
C ARG A 230 -1.64 -0.15 18.79
N ASN A 231 -0.71 -0.83 18.12
CA ASN A 231 0.71 -0.74 18.39
C ASN A 231 1.42 0.20 17.40
N ASP A 232 2.72 0.42 17.61
CA ASP A 232 3.57 1.10 16.63
C ASP A 232 3.82 0.19 15.41
N GLU A 233 4.22 0.80 14.31
CA GLU A 233 4.47 0.12 13.04
C GLU A 233 5.79 -0.66 13.02
N ARG A 234 5.87 -1.68 12.15
CA ARG A 234 7.10 -2.44 11.92
C ARG A 234 7.97 -1.77 10.86
N GLU A 235 9.27 -1.66 11.11
CA GLU A 235 10.24 -1.21 10.10
C GLU A 235 10.68 -2.39 9.21
N ALA A 236 10.87 -2.11 7.91
CA ALA A 236 11.31 -3.05 6.87
C ALA A 236 12.84 -3.22 6.79
#